data_AF-A0AAD3NSU0-F1
#
_entry.id   AF-A0AAD3NSU0-F1
#
_cell.length_a   1.000
_cell.length_b   1.000
_cell.length_c   1.000
_cell.angle_alpha   90.00
_cell.angle_beta   90.00
_cell.angle_gamma   90.00
#
_symmetry.space_group_name_H-M   'P 1'
#
loop_
_entity.id
_entity.type
_entity.pdbx_description
1 polymer ?
#
loop_
_entity_poly.entity_id
_entity_poly.type
_entity_poly.pdbx_seq_one_letter_code
_entity_poly.pdbx_strand_id
1 'polypeptide(L)'
;MYRPIFYEIVLTPKRDSMSLCLARNSETQESYYVFISTIELRPLQSAMYKTFTDFNYSALLPFYRISFGNYHEIRFPDDQYDRLWEPLQVTFRTHMSTNDSFFGSIRNQPPVSVLKTAITSFLGEDQLLVSSWHILPQGIYYFAVYLCNINKTSLSGNNTFQIFIGNVQIAEIVVPEYMYCLSPESRLEFSTTESIDIRIRSQVGSHMRPFINAAEAYQIVKITNMTHAGDVLAIRKIADTVNVPDDWTTGDPCLPSGLPLTSVICNEEDPPRVIIVNLTNKGLTGNIPPSIANLTALKQLNNKLDGDVPPGLVKPGLKLQYFQLIHVKENKNFEMT
;
A
#
# COMPACT_ATOMS: atom_id res chain seq x y z
N MET A 1 28.53 -8.27 -3.42
CA MET A 1 27.63 -7.59 -4.37
C MET A 1 26.38 -7.23 -3.59
N TYR A 2 26.05 -5.95 -3.44
CA TYR A 2 24.88 -5.52 -2.66
C TYR A 2 23.63 -5.75 -3.51
N ARG A 3 22.63 -6.45 -2.96
CA ARG A 3 21.32 -6.58 -3.60
C ARG A 3 20.49 -5.34 -3.23
N PRO A 4 19.95 -4.59 -4.22
CA PRO A 4 19.04 -3.48 -3.92
C PRO A 4 17.81 -3.99 -3.16
N ILE A 5 17.31 -3.17 -2.23
CA ILE A 5 16.05 -3.42 -1.52
C ILE A 5 14.97 -2.62 -2.23
N PHE A 6 13.88 -3.29 -2.59
CA PHE A 6 12.73 -2.68 -3.24
C PHE A 6 11.55 -2.65 -2.27
N TYR A 7 10.89 -1.50 -2.20
CA TYR A 7 9.60 -1.35 -1.56
C TYR A 7 8.61 -0.88 -2.62
N GLU A 8 7.46 -1.52 -2.66
CA GLU A 8 6.39 -1.24 -3.62
C GLU A 8 5.09 -1.01 -2.86
N ILE A 9 4.27 -0.08 -3.35
CA ILE A 9 2.93 0.16 -2.85
C ILE A 9 2.02 0.42 -4.05
N VAL A 10 0.85 -0.21 -4.07
CA VAL A 10 -0.20 0.07 -5.05
C VAL A 10 -1.31 0.83 -4.36
N LEU A 11 -1.59 2.04 -4.83
CA LEU A 11 -2.62 2.91 -4.29
C LEU A 11 -3.29 3.71 -5.40
N THR A 12 -4.48 4.27 -5.10
CA THR A 12 -5.11 5.28 -5.96
C THR A 12 -4.81 6.66 -5.39
N PRO A 13 -4.16 7.56 -6.15
CA PRO A 13 -3.90 8.92 -5.70
C PRO A 13 -5.23 9.64 -5.46
N LYS A 14 -5.33 10.36 -4.33
CA LYS A 14 -6.54 11.10 -3.94
C LYS A 14 -6.56 12.54 -4.44
N ARG A 15 -5.43 13.01 -4.95
CA ARG A 15 -5.16 14.37 -5.39
C ARG A 15 -4.20 14.30 -6.57
N ASP A 16 -4.06 15.43 -7.27
CA ASP A 16 -3.17 15.56 -8.43
C ASP A 16 -1.67 15.56 -8.05
N SER A 17 -1.36 15.57 -6.75
CA SER A 17 -0.01 15.53 -6.20
C SER A 17 0.09 14.50 -5.08
N MET A 18 1.23 13.81 -5.00
CA MET A 18 1.58 12.90 -3.90
C MET A 18 2.87 13.38 -3.24
N SER A 19 2.88 13.44 -1.90
CA SER A 19 4.08 13.73 -1.11
C SER A 19 4.67 12.42 -0.60
N LEU A 20 5.99 12.26 -0.73
CA LEU A 20 6.74 11.18 -0.09
C LEU A 20 7.61 11.78 1.02
N CYS A 21 7.54 11.24 2.22
CA CYS A 21 8.37 11.65 3.35
C CYS A 21 9.39 10.54 3.67
N LEU A 22 10.67 10.90 3.69
CA LEU A 22 11.74 10.05 4.19
C LEU A 22 12.11 10.54 5.59
N ALA A 23 11.85 9.71 6.61
CA ALA A 23 12.08 10.06 8.00
C ALA A 23 12.92 8.99 8.71
N ARG A 24 13.62 9.40 9.77
CA ARG A 24 14.32 8.51 10.70
C ARG A 24 13.31 7.83 11.62
N ASN A 25 13.50 6.54 11.89
CA ASN A 25 12.77 5.84 12.96
C ASN A 25 13.58 5.88 14.28
N SER A 26 13.00 5.39 15.37
CA SER A 26 13.66 5.31 16.69
C SER A 26 14.92 4.43 16.72
N GLU A 27 15.10 3.56 15.72
CA GLU A 27 16.25 2.68 15.56
C GLU A 27 17.38 3.34 14.76
N THR A 28 17.10 4.45 14.08
CA THR A 28 18.09 5.17 13.26
C THR A 28 18.93 6.07 14.16
N GLN A 29 20.20 5.72 14.35
CA GLN A 29 21.15 6.54 15.12
C GLN A 29 21.30 7.94 14.49
N GLU A 30 21.53 8.96 15.30
CA GLU A 30 21.67 10.35 14.82
C GLU A 30 22.78 10.52 13.78
N SER A 31 23.83 9.70 13.89
CA SER A 31 24.99 9.66 12.99
C SER A 31 24.70 9.02 11.63
N TYR A 32 23.55 8.38 11.42
CA TYR A 32 23.23 7.64 10.19
C TYR A 32 22.45 8.51 9.21
N TYR A 33 22.80 8.39 7.93
CA TYR A 33 22.06 9.02 6.83
C TYR A 33 20.91 8.11 6.40
N VAL A 34 19.72 8.70 6.26
CA VAL A 34 18.61 8.08 5.54
C VAL A 34 18.72 8.45 4.07
N PHE A 35 18.53 7.50 3.17
CA PHE A 35 18.61 7.76 1.74
C PHE A 35 17.59 6.93 0.96
N ILE A 36 17.17 7.46 -0.18
CA ILE A 36 16.44 6.75 -1.22
C ILE A 36 17.27 6.89 -2.50
N SER A 37 17.58 5.77 -3.15
CA SER A 37 18.34 5.79 -4.40
C SER A 37 17.46 6.17 -5.60
N THR A 38 16.22 5.71 -5.64
CA THR A 38 15.31 5.92 -6.77
C THR A 38 13.86 5.86 -6.31
N ILE A 39 13.01 6.69 -6.93
CA ILE A 39 11.55 6.67 -6.77
C ILE A 39 10.96 6.48 -8.16
N GLU A 40 10.08 5.50 -8.31
CA GLU A 40 9.43 5.20 -9.58
C GLU A 40 7.91 5.26 -9.42
N LEU A 41 7.24 5.87 -10.40
CA LEU A 41 5.78 5.90 -10.49
C LEU A 41 5.37 5.13 -11.73
N ARG A 42 4.72 3.98 -11.54
CA ARG A 42 4.26 3.10 -12.62
C ARG A 42 2.72 3.09 -12.65
N PRO A 43 2.09 3.68 -13.69
CA PRO A 43 0.64 3.67 -13.80
C PRO A 43 0.15 2.24 -14.10
N LEU A 44 -0.81 1.76 -13.31
CA LEU A 44 -1.46 0.46 -13.52
C LEU A 44 -2.82 0.64 -14.22
N GLN A 45 -3.31 -0.41 -14.88
CA GLN A 45 -4.65 -0.39 -15.42
C GLN A 45 -5.68 -0.31 -14.30
N SER A 46 -6.69 0.56 -14.49
CA SER A 46 -7.66 0.89 -13.46
C SER A 46 -8.52 -0.28 -12.97
N ALA A 47 -8.58 -1.41 -13.67
CA ALA A 47 -9.34 -2.59 -13.26
C ALA A 47 -8.55 -3.59 -12.41
N MET A 48 -7.21 -3.47 -12.37
CA MET A 48 -6.34 -4.40 -11.65
C MET A 48 -6.65 -4.39 -10.16
N TYR A 49 -6.73 -5.59 -9.57
CA TYR A 49 -6.92 -5.82 -8.13
C TYR A 49 -8.22 -5.26 -7.49
N LYS A 50 -9.04 -4.50 -8.21
CA LYS A 50 -10.25 -3.82 -7.68
C LYS A 50 -11.37 -4.75 -7.21
N THR A 51 -11.36 -6.01 -7.61
CA THR A 51 -12.43 -6.95 -7.22
C THR A 51 -12.41 -7.26 -5.74
N PHE A 52 -11.23 -7.25 -5.12
CA PHE A 52 -11.04 -7.62 -3.72
C PHE A 52 -10.42 -6.50 -2.88
N THR A 53 -10.21 -5.32 -3.47
CA THR A 53 -9.56 -4.18 -2.81
C THR A 53 -10.31 -2.89 -3.13
N ASP A 54 -10.82 -2.24 -2.08
CA ASP A 54 -11.35 -0.89 -2.19
C ASP A 54 -10.21 0.13 -2.04
N PHE A 55 -9.67 0.56 -3.17
CA PHE A 55 -8.63 1.59 -3.20
C PHE A 55 -9.12 2.98 -2.75
N ASN A 56 -10.41 3.15 -2.41
CA ASN A 56 -10.85 4.35 -1.72
C ASN A 56 -10.24 4.46 -0.32
N TYR A 57 -10.07 3.33 0.36
CA TYR A 57 -9.64 3.26 1.76
C TYR A 57 -8.46 2.33 1.97
N SER A 58 -7.93 1.70 0.93
CA SER A 58 -6.85 0.72 1.05
C SER A 58 -5.74 0.89 0.02
N ALA A 59 -4.54 0.45 0.39
CA ALA A 59 -3.41 0.23 -0.49
C ALA A 59 -3.04 -1.26 -0.45
N LEU A 60 -2.29 -1.70 -1.46
CA LEU A 60 -1.66 -3.01 -1.48
C LEU A 60 -0.17 -2.87 -1.25
N LEU A 61 0.36 -3.64 -0.31
CA LEU A 61 1.79 -3.85 -0.13
C LEU A 61 2.10 -5.25 -0.67
N PRO A 62 2.91 -5.39 -1.74
CA PRO A 62 3.26 -6.70 -2.26
C PRO A 62 4.03 -7.47 -1.19
N PHE A 63 3.60 -8.71 -0.98
CA PHE A 63 4.29 -9.63 -0.09
C PHE A 63 5.15 -10.61 -0.90
N TYR A 64 4.59 -11.16 -1.97
CA TYR A 64 5.36 -11.85 -3.01
C TYR A 64 4.70 -11.72 -4.37
N ARG A 65 5.52 -11.83 -5.41
CA ARG A 65 5.10 -11.96 -6.81
C ARG A 65 6.03 -12.96 -7.49
N ILE A 66 5.55 -14.18 -7.69
CA ILE A 66 6.37 -15.33 -8.05
C ILE A 66 6.12 -15.78 -9.49
N SER A 67 7.20 -16.00 -10.24
CA SER A 67 7.20 -16.71 -11.51
C SER A 67 7.70 -18.14 -11.30
N PHE A 68 6.81 -19.11 -11.48
CA PHE A 68 7.16 -20.52 -11.33
C PHE A 68 7.74 -21.07 -12.63
N GLY A 69 8.76 -21.91 -12.49
CA GLY A 69 9.42 -22.55 -13.62
C GLY A 69 10.46 -21.67 -14.31
N ASN A 70 10.67 -20.44 -13.82
CA ASN A 70 11.68 -19.51 -14.32
C ASN A 70 12.95 -19.51 -13.45
N TYR A 71 14.06 -19.01 -14.01
CA TYR A 71 15.36 -18.92 -13.35
C TYR A 71 15.84 -17.49 -13.12
N HIS A 72 15.17 -16.51 -13.72
CA HIS A 72 15.54 -15.10 -13.64
C HIS A 72 14.35 -14.25 -13.24
N GLU A 73 14.65 -13.09 -12.68
CA GLU A 73 13.66 -12.05 -12.36
C GLU A 73 13.07 -11.51 -13.67
N ILE A 74 11.74 -11.35 -13.73
CA ILE A 74 11.03 -10.78 -14.88
C ILE A 74 10.47 -9.41 -14.47
N ARG A 75 10.77 -8.38 -15.26
CA ARG A 75 10.35 -6.98 -15.04
C ARG A 75 10.22 -6.28 -16.41
N PHE A 76 10.24 -4.96 -16.48
CA PHE A 76 10.35 -4.24 -17.76
C PHE A 76 11.58 -4.72 -18.56
N PRO A 77 11.48 -4.92 -19.89
CA PRO A 77 10.33 -4.61 -20.76
C PRO A 77 9.26 -5.70 -20.88
N ASP A 78 9.46 -6.87 -20.28
CA ASP A 78 8.51 -7.99 -20.39
C ASP A 78 7.21 -7.72 -19.63
N ASP A 79 7.31 -7.11 -18.43
CA ASP A 79 6.17 -6.53 -17.73
C ASP A 79 6.07 -5.04 -18.03
N GLN A 80 5.02 -4.66 -18.77
CA GLN A 80 4.73 -3.26 -19.12
C GLN A 80 4.52 -2.36 -17.90
N TYR A 81 4.15 -2.94 -16.75
CA TYR A 81 3.96 -2.22 -15.49
C TYR A 81 5.22 -2.20 -14.61
N ASP A 82 6.32 -2.80 -15.10
CA ASP A 82 7.61 -2.94 -14.41
C ASP A 82 7.51 -3.56 -13.01
N ARG A 83 6.52 -4.44 -12.82
CA ARG A 83 6.40 -5.24 -11.60
C ARG A 83 7.52 -6.27 -11.57
N LEU A 84 8.19 -6.39 -10.43
CA LEU A 84 9.21 -7.41 -10.20
C LEU A 84 8.54 -8.77 -9.93
N TRP A 85 8.75 -9.73 -10.82
CA TRP A 85 8.41 -11.14 -10.64
C TRP A 85 9.65 -11.94 -10.30
N GLU A 86 9.65 -12.57 -9.13
CA GLU A 86 10.80 -13.32 -8.63
C GLU A 86 10.71 -14.80 -9.01
N PRO A 87 11.80 -15.43 -9.46
CA PRO A 87 11.82 -16.86 -9.69
C PRO A 87 11.84 -17.60 -8.35
N LEU A 88 11.02 -18.64 -8.22
CA LEU A 88 11.12 -19.56 -7.08
C LEU A 88 11.78 -20.87 -7.50
N GLN A 89 12.99 -21.10 -6.98
CA GLN A 89 13.69 -22.37 -7.13
C GLN A 89 13.05 -23.40 -6.20
N VAL A 90 12.05 -24.12 -6.70
CA VAL A 90 11.46 -25.25 -5.98
C VAL A 90 12.26 -26.49 -6.33
N THR A 91 13.10 -26.95 -5.42
CA THR A 91 13.90 -28.16 -5.62
C THR A 91 13.00 -29.34 -5.96
N PHE A 92 13.46 -30.15 -6.93
CA PHE A 92 12.82 -31.38 -7.39
C PHE A 92 11.48 -31.24 -8.13
N ARG A 93 10.93 -30.06 -8.45
CA ARG A 93 9.70 -30.01 -9.27
C ARG A 93 9.99 -30.21 -10.76
N THR A 94 8.97 -30.69 -11.50
CA THR A 94 9.06 -30.79 -12.97
C THR A 94 8.77 -29.42 -13.57
N HIS A 95 9.74 -28.88 -14.32
CA HIS A 95 9.60 -27.62 -15.05
C HIS A 95 8.94 -27.86 -16.41
N MET A 96 8.02 -26.98 -16.79
CA MET A 96 7.38 -26.97 -18.11
C MET A 96 7.57 -25.58 -18.73
N SER A 97 7.76 -25.54 -20.05
CA SER A 97 7.84 -24.29 -20.81
C SER A 97 7.19 -24.44 -22.18
N THR A 98 6.74 -23.32 -22.73
CA THR A 98 6.21 -23.24 -24.09
C THR A 98 6.69 -21.95 -24.78
N ASN A 99 6.80 -22.01 -26.12
CA ASN A 99 7.07 -20.83 -26.94
C ASN A 99 5.82 -20.29 -27.64
N ASP A 100 4.73 -21.05 -27.59
CA ASP A 100 3.47 -20.74 -28.27
C ASP A 100 2.79 -19.51 -27.63
N SER A 101 1.87 -18.90 -28.38
CA SER A 101 1.13 -17.70 -27.97
C SER A 101 -0.10 -18.07 -27.15
N PHE A 102 -0.38 -17.31 -26.09
CA PHE A 102 -1.60 -17.46 -25.30
C PHE A 102 -2.80 -16.79 -25.96
N PHE A 103 -3.99 -17.35 -25.69
CA PHE A 103 -5.26 -16.78 -26.09
C PHE A 103 -5.95 -16.08 -24.92
N GLY A 104 -6.58 -14.94 -25.21
CA GLY A 104 -7.32 -14.15 -24.22
C GLY A 104 -6.43 -13.22 -23.40
N SER A 105 -7.06 -12.57 -22.42
CA SER A 105 -6.40 -11.64 -21.49
C SER A 105 -6.83 -11.95 -20.07
N ILE A 106 -5.87 -11.88 -19.15
CA ILE A 106 -6.11 -11.99 -17.71
C ILE A 106 -6.23 -10.59 -17.13
N ARG A 107 -7.13 -10.36 -16.18
CA ARG A 107 -7.43 -9.03 -15.62
C ARG A 107 -6.21 -8.31 -15.07
N ASN A 108 -5.39 -8.99 -14.28
CA ASN A 108 -4.18 -8.43 -13.69
C ASN A 108 -2.99 -8.38 -14.67
N GLN A 109 -3.18 -8.84 -15.91
CA GLN A 109 -2.21 -8.77 -17.00
C GLN A 109 -0.77 -9.14 -16.59
N PRO A 110 -0.51 -10.32 -15.99
CA PRO A 110 0.86 -10.78 -15.81
C PRO A 110 1.55 -10.89 -17.19
N PRO A 111 2.87 -10.66 -17.27
CA PRO A 111 3.57 -10.71 -18.54
C PRO A 111 3.58 -12.14 -19.11
N VAL A 112 3.53 -12.25 -20.43
CA VAL A 112 3.48 -13.55 -21.12
C VAL A 112 4.70 -14.43 -20.78
N SER A 113 5.87 -13.82 -20.57
CA SER A 113 7.09 -14.52 -20.15
C SER A 113 6.92 -15.27 -18.82
N VAL A 114 6.12 -14.75 -17.89
CA VAL A 114 5.76 -15.43 -16.63
C VAL A 114 4.80 -16.59 -16.88
N LEU A 115 3.83 -16.40 -17.78
CA LEU A 115 2.81 -17.42 -18.08
C LEU A 115 3.36 -18.60 -18.89
N LYS A 116 4.44 -18.39 -19.66
CA LYS A 116 5.08 -19.41 -20.51
C LYS A 116 5.78 -20.52 -19.76
N THR A 117 6.05 -20.34 -18.46
CA THR A 117 6.67 -21.34 -17.61
C THR A 117 5.71 -21.82 -16.53
N ALA A 118 5.90 -23.05 -16.07
CA ALA A 118 5.16 -23.60 -14.94
C ALA A 118 5.99 -24.63 -14.19
N ILE A 119 5.57 -24.92 -12.95
CA ILE A 119 5.93 -26.16 -12.26
C ILE A 119 4.70 -27.07 -12.18
N THR A 120 4.93 -28.38 -12.15
CA THR A 120 3.88 -29.40 -11.96
C THR A 120 4.30 -30.44 -10.93
N SER A 121 3.33 -31.17 -10.38
CA SER A 121 3.58 -32.28 -9.46
C SER A 121 4.38 -33.42 -10.11
N PHE A 122 4.91 -34.34 -9.30
CA PHE A 122 5.55 -35.54 -9.83
C PHE A 122 4.54 -36.45 -10.54
N LEU A 123 5.06 -37.34 -11.39
CA LEU A 123 4.23 -38.39 -12.00
C LEU A 123 3.61 -39.26 -10.89
N GLY A 124 2.29 -39.42 -10.93
CA GLY A 124 1.52 -40.17 -9.94
C GLY A 124 1.04 -39.35 -8.74
N GLU A 125 1.48 -38.10 -8.58
CA GLU A 125 0.96 -37.21 -7.54
C GLU A 125 -0.30 -36.47 -7.99
N ASP A 126 -1.36 -36.57 -7.19
CA ASP A 126 -2.61 -35.85 -7.35
C ASP A 126 -2.55 -34.41 -6.86
N GLN A 127 -1.52 -34.03 -6.10
CA GLN A 127 -1.36 -32.70 -5.53
C GLN A 127 -0.01 -32.06 -5.88
N LEU A 128 -0.06 -30.77 -6.18
CA LEU A 128 1.09 -29.88 -6.22
C LEU A 128 1.07 -29.03 -4.95
N LEU A 129 2.10 -29.20 -4.12
CA LEU A 129 2.33 -28.37 -2.94
C LEU A 129 3.48 -27.40 -3.21
N VAL A 130 3.19 -26.11 -3.07
CA VAL A 130 4.16 -25.02 -3.04
C VAL A 130 4.23 -24.51 -1.61
N SER A 131 5.18 -25.03 -0.84
CA SER A 131 5.46 -24.53 0.50
C SER A 131 5.99 -23.11 0.42
N SER A 132 5.35 -22.18 1.13
CA SER A 132 5.87 -20.82 1.25
C SER A 132 7.09 -20.79 2.15
N TRP A 133 8.11 -20.05 1.72
CA TRP A 133 9.25 -19.64 2.54
C TRP A 133 8.94 -18.41 3.39
N HIS A 134 7.78 -17.79 3.16
CA HIS A 134 7.37 -16.55 3.77
C HIS A 134 6.29 -16.81 4.82
N ILE A 135 6.48 -16.17 5.98
CA ILE A 135 5.55 -16.17 7.10
C ILE A 135 4.71 -14.91 6.98
N LEU A 136 3.43 -15.05 6.69
CA LEU A 136 2.51 -13.93 6.55
C LEU A 136 2.16 -13.40 7.95
N PRO A 137 2.41 -12.12 8.26
CA PRO A 137 1.91 -11.49 9.47
C PRO A 137 0.37 -11.51 9.56
N GLN A 138 -0.16 -11.28 10.76
CA GLN A 138 -1.59 -11.00 10.94
C GLN A 138 -2.03 -9.86 9.99
N GLY A 139 -3.17 -10.06 9.32
CA GLY A 139 -3.73 -9.05 8.43
C GLY A 139 -4.65 -9.62 7.36
N ILE A 140 -5.07 -8.75 6.47
CA ILE A 140 -5.91 -9.09 5.33
C ILE A 140 -5.03 -9.12 4.08
N TYR A 141 -5.22 -10.13 3.24
CA TYR A 141 -4.42 -10.35 2.06
C TYR A 141 -5.29 -10.59 0.83
N TYR A 142 -4.82 -10.07 -0.30
CA TYR A 142 -5.29 -10.41 -1.62
C TYR A 142 -4.34 -11.43 -2.25
N PHE A 143 -4.89 -12.50 -2.82
CA PHE A 143 -4.15 -13.50 -3.56
C PHE A 143 -4.64 -13.62 -4.99
N ALA A 144 -3.72 -13.87 -5.91
CA ALA A 144 -4.02 -14.29 -7.28
C ALA A 144 -3.14 -15.47 -7.67
N VAL A 145 -3.73 -16.54 -8.17
CA VAL A 145 -3.02 -17.74 -8.66
C VAL A 145 -3.23 -17.84 -10.16
N TYR A 146 -2.16 -18.00 -10.94
CA TYR A 146 -2.22 -18.04 -12.39
C TYR A 146 -1.96 -19.46 -12.89
N LEU A 147 -2.95 -20.01 -13.61
CA LEU A 147 -2.91 -21.33 -14.21
C LEU A 147 -3.15 -21.22 -15.71
N CYS A 148 -2.09 -21.34 -16.50
CA CYS A 148 -2.14 -21.41 -17.96
C CYS A 148 -1.79 -22.81 -18.42
N ASN A 149 -2.69 -23.45 -19.16
CA ASN A 149 -2.43 -24.81 -19.64
C ASN A 149 -1.41 -24.77 -20.77
N ILE A 150 -0.16 -25.08 -20.44
CA ILE A 150 0.97 -25.16 -21.38
C ILE A 150 1.31 -26.60 -21.78
N ASN A 151 0.46 -27.57 -21.45
CA ASN A 151 0.68 -28.97 -21.80
C ASN A 151 -0.08 -29.36 -23.07
N LYS A 152 0.66 -29.55 -24.19
CA LYS A 152 0.10 -29.93 -25.51
C LYS A 152 -0.64 -31.27 -25.49
N THR A 153 -0.31 -32.17 -24.57
CA THR A 153 -0.94 -33.49 -24.46
C THR A 153 -2.15 -33.48 -23.53
N SER A 154 -2.58 -32.30 -23.05
CA SER A 154 -3.76 -32.15 -22.21
C SER A 154 -5.02 -32.45 -23.03
N LEU A 155 -5.78 -33.47 -22.61
CA LEU A 155 -7.13 -33.70 -23.10
C LEU A 155 -8.04 -32.67 -22.41
N SER A 156 -8.53 -31.68 -23.17
CA SER A 156 -9.52 -30.73 -22.65
C SER A 156 -10.82 -31.44 -22.29
N GLY A 157 -11.53 -30.92 -21.28
CA GLY A 157 -12.95 -31.19 -21.09
C GLY A 157 -13.40 -31.63 -19.70
N ASN A 158 -12.63 -32.45 -18.95
CA ASN A 158 -13.14 -33.06 -17.70
C ASN A 158 -12.17 -33.01 -16.49
N ASN A 159 -10.98 -32.42 -16.63
CA ASN A 159 -10.02 -32.33 -15.52
C ASN A 159 -10.38 -31.14 -14.62
N THR A 160 -10.49 -31.38 -13.32
CA THR A 160 -10.82 -30.35 -12.33
C THR A 160 -9.75 -30.25 -11.26
N PHE A 161 -9.40 -29.01 -10.90
CA PHE A 161 -8.46 -28.71 -9.83
C PHE A 161 -9.14 -27.94 -8.71
N GLN A 162 -8.78 -28.26 -7.47
CA GLN A 162 -9.09 -27.47 -6.29
C GLN A 162 -7.84 -26.74 -5.83
N ILE A 163 -7.99 -25.46 -5.53
CA ILE A 163 -6.88 -24.57 -5.19
C ILE A 163 -7.08 -24.09 -3.77
N PHE A 164 -6.04 -24.26 -2.96
CA PHE A 164 -6.03 -23.91 -1.55
C PHE A 164 -4.88 -22.95 -1.25
N ILE A 165 -5.16 -22.04 -0.33
CA ILE A 165 -4.17 -21.19 0.32
C ILE A 165 -4.23 -21.52 1.81
N GLY A 166 -3.16 -22.13 2.32
CA GLY A 166 -3.15 -22.79 3.62
C GLY A 166 -4.19 -23.91 3.66
N ASN A 167 -5.19 -23.73 4.53
CA ASN A 167 -6.31 -24.67 4.71
C ASN A 167 -7.60 -24.22 4.01
N VAL A 168 -7.62 -23.05 3.38
CA VAL A 168 -8.82 -22.47 2.76
C VAL A 168 -8.85 -22.81 1.28
N GLN A 169 -9.92 -23.46 0.82
CA GLN A 169 -10.18 -23.63 -0.61
C GLN A 169 -10.63 -22.29 -1.21
N ILE A 170 -9.84 -21.73 -2.12
CA ILE A 170 -10.15 -20.44 -2.76
C ILE A 170 -10.91 -20.62 -4.08
N ALA A 171 -10.76 -21.77 -4.74
CA ALA A 171 -11.43 -22.04 -6.00
C ALA A 171 -11.49 -23.54 -6.32
N GLU A 172 -12.46 -23.89 -7.16
CA GLU A 172 -12.51 -25.13 -7.94
C GLU A 172 -12.67 -24.75 -9.40
N ILE A 173 -11.77 -25.24 -10.25
CA ILE A 173 -11.72 -24.86 -11.66
C ILE A 173 -11.76 -26.10 -12.56
N VAL A 174 -12.35 -25.94 -13.73
CA VAL A 174 -12.10 -26.83 -14.87
C VAL A 174 -10.79 -26.38 -15.50
N VAL A 175 -9.87 -27.32 -15.73
CA VAL A 175 -8.58 -27.00 -16.34
C VAL A 175 -8.81 -26.39 -17.73
N PRO A 176 -8.23 -25.21 -18.02
CA PRO A 176 -8.47 -24.53 -19.29
C PRO A 176 -7.88 -25.33 -20.46
N GLU A 177 -8.38 -25.06 -21.67
CA GLU A 177 -7.82 -25.58 -22.91
C GLU A 177 -6.35 -25.16 -23.09
N TYR A 178 -5.63 -25.87 -23.96
CA TYR A 178 -4.24 -25.54 -24.28
C TYR A 178 -4.11 -24.07 -24.69
N MET A 179 -3.14 -23.35 -24.12
CA MET A 179 -2.90 -21.90 -24.29
C MET A 179 -3.99 -20.97 -23.74
N TYR A 180 -4.91 -21.47 -22.90
CA TYR A 180 -5.80 -20.64 -22.11
C TYR A 180 -5.37 -20.58 -20.65
N CYS A 181 -5.71 -19.46 -20.02
CA CYS A 181 -5.33 -19.14 -18.65
C CYS A 181 -6.54 -18.84 -17.78
N LEU A 182 -6.45 -19.24 -16.52
CA LEU A 182 -7.36 -18.83 -15.45
C LEU A 182 -6.56 -18.12 -14.35
N SER A 183 -7.22 -17.18 -13.68
CA SER A 183 -6.67 -16.46 -12.53
C SER A 183 -7.63 -16.48 -11.34
N PRO A 184 -7.73 -17.59 -10.59
CA PRO A 184 -8.43 -17.59 -9.31
C PRO A 184 -7.85 -16.56 -8.36
N GLU A 185 -8.72 -15.74 -7.80
CA GLU A 185 -8.38 -14.62 -6.91
C GLU A 185 -9.16 -14.75 -5.60
N SER A 186 -8.59 -14.30 -4.48
CA SER A 186 -9.27 -14.33 -3.18
C SER A 186 -8.83 -13.21 -2.24
N ARG A 187 -9.70 -12.91 -1.27
CA ARG A 187 -9.39 -12.08 -0.10
C ARG A 187 -9.48 -12.94 1.14
N LEU A 188 -8.37 -13.08 1.85
CA LEU A 188 -8.28 -13.88 3.08
C LEU A 188 -7.84 -13.00 4.24
N GLU A 189 -8.25 -13.36 5.45
CA GLU A 189 -7.88 -12.68 6.69
C GLU A 189 -7.22 -13.70 7.61
N PHE A 190 -6.04 -13.36 8.11
CA PHE A 190 -5.29 -14.17 9.05
C PHE A 190 -5.24 -13.45 10.38
N SER A 191 -5.75 -14.11 11.43
CA SER A 191 -5.76 -13.59 12.79
C SER A 191 -4.41 -13.72 13.48
N THR A 192 -3.55 -14.60 12.98
CA THR A 192 -2.21 -14.84 13.51
C THR A 192 -1.17 -14.87 12.40
N THR A 193 0.09 -14.71 12.81
CA THR A 193 1.23 -14.89 11.92
C THR A 193 1.36 -16.37 11.55
N GLU A 194 1.25 -16.69 10.26
CA GLU A 194 1.13 -18.07 9.77
C GLU A 194 2.02 -18.33 8.56
N SER A 195 2.57 -19.54 8.49
CA SER A 195 3.19 -20.04 7.25
C SER A 195 2.09 -20.59 6.35
N ILE A 196 1.99 -20.07 5.13
CA ILE A 196 0.89 -20.38 4.22
C ILE A 196 1.41 -20.96 2.93
N ASP A 197 1.05 -22.20 2.66
CA ASP A 197 1.34 -22.94 1.44
C ASP A 197 0.25 -22.76 0.37
N ILE A 198 0.63 -22.81 -0.90
CA ILE A 198 -0.33 -22.95 -2.00
C ILE A 198 -0.41 -24.43 -2.37
N ARG A 199 -1.62 -24.99 -2.36
CA ARG A 199 -1.86 -26.40 -2.71
C ARG A 199 -2.87 -26.48 -3.83
N ILE A 200 -2.52 -27.21 -4.89
CA ILE A 200 -3.40 -27.47 -6.03
C ILE A 200 -3.61 -28.97 -6.12
N ARG A 201 -4.85 -29.42 -5.96
CA ARG A 201 -5.23 -30.84 -5.94
C ARG A 201 -6.06 -31.17 -7.16
N SER A 202 -5.66 -32.21 -7.88
CA SER A 202 -6.43 -32.88 -8.92
C SER A 202 -7.54 -33.69 -8.29
N GLN A 203 -8.77 -33.52 -8.77
CA GLN A 203 -9.90 -34.32 -8.24
C GLN A 203 -9.92 -35.74 -8.81
N VAL A 204 -10.67 -36.61 -8.15
CA VAL A 204 -10.92 -37.98 -8.61
C VAL A 204 -11.56 -37.95 -10.00
N GLY A 205 -11.00 -38.70 -10.94
CA GLY A 205 -11.43 -38.72 -12.35
C GLY A 205 -10.68 -37.73 -13.24
N SER A 206 -9.89 -36.83 -12.67
CA SER A 206 -8.92 -36.03 -13.42
C SER A 206 -7.70 -36.89 -13.76
N HIS A 207 -7.27 -36.84 -15.01
CA HIS A 207 -6.07 -37.50 -15.52
C HIS A 207 -4.91 -36.52 -15.74
N MET A 208 -5.05 -35.29 -15.22
CA MET A 208 -4.04 -34.24 -15.39
C MET A 208 -3.32 -33.96 -14.07
N ARG A 209 -2.00 -33.77 -14.18
CA ARG A 209 -1.17 -33.30 -13.07
C ARG A 209 -1.45 -31.82 -12.78
N PRO A 210 -1.61 -31.44 -11.50
CA PRO A 210 -1.74 -30.04 -11.12
C PRO A 210 -0.48 -29.25 -11.48
N PHE A 211 -0.67 -28.00 -11.88
CA PHE A 211 0.40 -27.09 -12.29
C PHE A 211 0.10 -25.66 -11.85
N ILE A 212 1.14 -24.82 -11.83
CA ILE A 212 1.04 -23.39 -11.51
C ILE A 212 2.10 -22.62 -12.30
N ASN A 213 1.72 -21.47 -12.85
CA ASN A 213 2.59 -20.62 -13.66
C ASN A 213 3.09 -19.43 -12.83
N ALA A 214 2.20 -18.82 -12.04
CA ALA A 214 2.53 -17.68 -11.20
C ALA A 214 1.61 -17.56 -9.98
N ALA A 215 2.05 -16.81 -8.98
CA ALA A 215 1.20 -16.37 -7.88
C ALA A 215 1.59 -14.98 -7.39
N GLU A 216 0.60 -14.23 -6.92
CA GLU A 216 0.78 -12.95 -6.24
C GLU A 216 0.09 -12.98 -4.88
N ALA A 217 0.71 -12.35 -3.90
CA ALA A 217 0.10 -12.02 -2.63
C ALA A 217 0.42 -10.58 -2.25
N TYR A 218 -0.60 -9.86 -1.81
CA TYR A 218 -0.50 -8.50 -1.33
C TYR A 218 -1.18 -8.38 0.02
N GLN A 219 -0.55 -7.70 0.97
CA GLN A 219 -1.22 -7.25 2.17
C GLN A 219 -2.12 -6.06 1.83
N ILE A 220 -3.39 -6.13 2.22
CA ILE A 220 -4.35 -5.04 2.10
C ILE A 220 -4.22 -4.19 3.36
N VAL A 221 -3.70 -2.97 3.23
CA VAL A 221 -3.53 -2.03 4.33
C VAL A 221 -4.51 -0.88 4.20
N LYS A 222 -5.12 -0.47 5.32
CA LYS A 222 -6.07 0.65 5.37
C LYS A 222 -5.31 1.98 5.32
N ILE A 223 -5.67 2.84 4.36
CA ILE A 223 -5.20 4.22 4.24
C ILE A 223 -6.19 5.12 5.00
N THR A 224 -6.25 5.04 6.33
CA THR A 224 -7.12 5.96 7.10
C THR A 224 -6.42 6.93 8.01
N ASN A 225 -5.09 6.92 8.07
CA ASN A 225 -4.40 7.83 8.98
C ASN A 225 -4.14 9.23 8.38
N MET A 226 -4.68 9.59 7.21
CA MET A 226 -4.43 10.92 6.64
C MET A 226 -5.00 12.01 7.53
N THR A 227 -4.25 13.10 7.76
CA THR A 227 -4.79 14.26 8.45
C THR A 227 -6.06 14.75 7.78
N HIS A 228 -7.04 15.15 8.58
CA HIS A 228 -8.29 15.71 8.08
C HIS A 228 -8.03 16.78 7.02
N ALA A 229 -8.69 16.67 5.86
CA ALA A 229 -8.36 17.48 4.69
C ALA A 229 -8.43 19.00 4.95
N GLY A 230 -9.36 19.43 5.82
CA GLY A 230 -9.46 20.84 6.24
C GLY A 230 -8.22 21.33 6.99
N ASP A 231 -7.63 20.47 7.83
CA ASP A 231 -6.46 20.82 8.63
C ASP A 231 -5.20 20.88 7.73
N VAL A 232 -5.07 19.94 6.79
CA VAL A 232 -4.01 19.97 5.75
C VAL A 232 -4.05 21.28 4.95
N LEU A 233 -5.24 21.68 4.48
CA LEU A 233 -5.41 22.92 3.72
C LEU A 233 -5.16 24.17 4.57
N ALA A 234 -5.55 24.14 5.85
CA ALA A 234 -5.31 25.24 6.77
C ALA A 234 -3.81 25.44 7.04
N ILE A 235 -3.08 24.37 7.37
CA ILE A 235 -1.62 24.42 7.60
C ILE A 235 -0.89 24.91 6.35
N ARG A 236 -1.24 24.41 5.16
CA ARG A 236 -0.63 24.88 3.89
C ARG A 236 -0.83 26.38 3.68
N LYS A 237 -2.06 26.87 3.89
CA LYS A 237 -2.36 28.32 3.80
C LYS A 237 -1.61 29.15 4.85
N ILE A 238 -1.37 28.61 6.04
CA ILE A 238 -0.54 29.27 7.05
C ILE A 238 0.91 29.34 6.54
N ALA A 239 1.44 28.23 6.02
CA ALA A 239 2.78 28.18 5.46
C ALA A 239 3.01 29.16 4.31
N ASP A 240 1.98 29.42 3.50
CA ASP A 240 2.04 30.39 2.39
C ASP A 240 2.07 31.87 2.87
N THR A 241 1.72 32.14 4.13
CA THR A 241 1.48 33.51 4.62
C THR A 241 2.47 33.96 5.69
N VAL A 242 3.08 33.04 6.42
CA VAL A 242 4.00 33.34 7.52
C VAL A 242 5.23 32.43 7.48
N ASN A 243 6.35 32.90 8.03
CA ASN A 243 7.61 32.16 8.04
C ASN A 243 7.58 30.96 9.02
N VAL A 244 7.21 29.79 8.53
CA VAL A 244 7.06 28.56 9.32
C VAL A 244 8.26 27.62 9.11
N PRO A 245 8.42 26.58 9.96
CA PRO A 245 9.36 25.50 9.68
C PRO A 245 9.14 24.90 8.27
N ASP A 246 10.24 24.53 7.59
CA ASP A 246 10.24 24.10 6.19
C ASP A 246 9.29 22.92 5.92
N ASP A 247 9.15 22.00 6.89
CA ASP A 247 8.32 20.81 6.80
C ASP A 247 6.82 21.13 6.63
N TRP A 248 6.36 22.32 7.03
CA TRP A 248 4.98 22.77 6.83
C TRP A 248 4.59 22.94 5.35
N THR A 249 5.57 23.10 4.46
CA THR A 249 5.32 23.31 3.03
C THR A 249 5.13 22.00 2.26
N THR A 250 5.68 20.89 2.77
CA THR A 250 5.77 19.62 2.03
C THR A 250 5.15 18.42 2.74
N GLY A 251 4.91 18.49 4.05
CA GLY A 251 4.44 17.36 4.87
C GLY A 251 2.93 17.32 5.15
N ASP A 252 2.47 16.17 5.65
CA ASP A 252 1.14 16.01 6.23
C ASP A 252 1.19 16.41 7.72
N PRO A 253 0.25 17.20 8.25
CA PRO A 253 0.37 17.79 9.58
C PRO A 253 0.54 16.81 10.74
N CYS A 254 -0.10 15.65 10.66
CA CYS A 254 -0.14 14.65 11.72
C CYS A 254 0.58 13.35 11.36
N LEU A 255 1.15 13.27 10.15
CA LEU A 255 1.76 12.04 9.65
C LEU A 255 3.25 12.16 9.28
N PRO A 256 4.01 11.07 9.46
CA PRO A 256 3.58 9.76 9.98
C PRO A 256 3.27 9.79 11.49
N SER A 257 2.52 8.81 12.00
CA SER A 257 2.19 8.76 13.43
C SER A 257 3.46 8.76 14.29
N GLY A 258 3.49 9.60 15.32
CA GLY A 258 4.68 9.85 16.15
C GLY A 258 5.66 10.89 15.59
N LEU A 259 5.47 11.34 14.35
CA LEU A 259 6.28 12.37 13.68
C LEU A 259 5.37 13.41 12.99
N PRO A 260 4.53 14.14 13.75
CA PRO A 260 3.79 15.27 13.19
C PRO A 260 4.76 16.37 12.73
N LEU A 261 4.24 17.35 11.98
CA LEU A 261 5.02 18.53 11.61
C LEU A 261 5.61 19.21 12.85
N THR A 262 6.77 19.83 12.65
CA THR A 262 7.44 20.64 13.66
C THR A 262 6.45 21.61 14.28
N SER A 263 6.40 21.69 15.61
CA SER A 263 5.49 22.60 16.31
C SER A 263 3.98 22.31 16.15
N VAL A 264 3.59 21.14 15.63
CA VAL A 264 2.19 20.68 15.54
C VAL A 264 2.00 19.45 16.45
N ILE A 265 0.87 19.39 17.16
CA ILE A 265 0.43 18.18 17.88
C ILE A 265 -0.96 17.81 17.42
N CYS A 266 -1.15 16.53 17.15
CA CYS A 266 -2.42 15.98 16.69
C CYS A 266 -3.02 15.01 17.70
N ASN A 267 -4.33 14.79 17.60
CA ASN A 267 -5.01 13.72 18.33
C ASN A 267 -4.89 12.37 17.59
N GLU A 268 -5.33 11.31 18.24
CA GLU A 268 -5.37 9.94 17.69
C GLU A 268 -6.74 9.60 17.05
N GLU A 269 -7.51 10.61 16.62
CA GLU A 269 -8.76 10.38 15.89
C GLU A 269 -8.47 9.85 14.47
N ASP A 270 -9.47 9.23 13.83
CA ASP A 270 -9.43 8.80 12.42
C ASP A 270 -10.51 9.60 11.65
N PRO A 271 -10.14 10.64 10.88
CA PRO A 271 -8.79 11.13 10.60
C PRO A 271 -8.17 11.98 11.73
N PRO A 272 -6.83 12.00 11.90
CA PRO A 272 -6.18 12.80 12.92
C PRO A 272 -6.38 14.30 12.64
N ARG A 273 -6.51 15.05 13.73
CA ARG A 273 -6.81 16.48 13.76
C ARG A 273 -5.71 17.25 14.47
N VAL A 274 -5.39 18.43 13.96
CA VAL A 274 -4.45 19.35 14.60
C VAL A 274 -5.12 19.96 15.84
N ILE A 275 -4.59 19.66 17.02
CA ILE A 275 -5.12 20.14 18.30
C ILE A 275 -4.22 21.18 18.96
N ILE A 276 -2.92 21.20 18.67
CA ILE A 276 -2.00 22.21 19.18
C ILE A 276 -1.10 22.71 18.06
N VAL A 277 -0.93 24.02 18.00
CA VAL A 277 0.05 24.70 17.15
C VAL A 277 0.93 25.58 18.02
N ASN A 278 2.25 25.38 17.98
CA ASN A 278 3.22 26.11 18.79
C ASN A 278 4.23 26.89 17.94
N LEU A 279 3.87 28.13 17.63
CA LEU A 279 4.69 29.07 16.88
C LEU A 279 5.62 29.93 17.77
N THR A 280 5.71 29.61 19.07
CA THR A 280 6.56 30.36 20.02
C THR A 280 8.03 30.28 19.60
N ASN A 281 8.75 31.41 19.64
CA ASN A 281 10.18 31.50 19.30
C ASN A 281 10.53 31.17 17.83
N LYS A 282 9.56 31.15 16.91
CA LYS A 282 9.82 30.95 15.47
C LYS A 282 10.10 32.24 14.70
N GLY A 283 10.37 33.35 15.41
CA GLY A 283 10.72 34.64 14.78
C GLY A 283 9.60 35.26 13.93
N LEU A 284 8.36 34.81 14.11
CA LEU A 284 7.23 35.32 13.37
C LEU A 284 6.93 36.78 13.75
N THR A 285 6.76 37.63 12.75
CA THR A 285 6.32 39.03 12.87
C THR A 285 5.11 39.24 11.95
N GLY A 286 4.16 40.10 12.33
CA GLY A 286 2.90 40.32 11.59
C GLY A 286 1.69 39.58 12.18
N ASN A 287 0.55 39.62 11.47
CA ASN A 287 -0.74 39.15 11.99
C ASN A 287 -0.91 37.62 11.87
N ILE A 288 -1.71 37.03 12.76
CA ILE A 288 -2.11 35.63 12.66
C ILE A 288 -2.96 35.43 11.38
N PRO A 289 -2.61 34.47 10.50
CA PRO A 289 -3.39 34.21 9.29
C PRO A 289 -4.83 33.79 9.61
N PRO A 290 -5.86 34.32 8.93
CA PRO A 290 -7.25 33.91 9.16
C PRO A 290 -7.51 32.41 8.96
N SER A 291 -6.65 31.73 8.17
CA SER A 291 -6.70 30.29 7.95
C SER A 291 -6.52 29.46 9.23
N ILE A 292 -5.95 30.01 10.31
CA ILE A 292 -5.85 29.31 11.60
C ILE A 292 -7.23 28.92 12.15
N ALA A 293 -8.25 29.72 11.86
CA ALA A 293 -9.63 29.44 12.30
C ALA A 293 -10.26 28.25 11.58
N ASN A 294 -9.65 27.75 10.49
CA ASN A 294 -10.10 26.54 9.82
C ASN A 294 -9.62 25.26 10.54
N LEU A 295 -8.70 25.37 11.51
CA LEU A 295 -8.32 24.27 12.40
C LEU A 295 -9.41 24.10 13.47
N THR A 296 -10.55 23.52 13.10
CA THR A 296 -11.74 23.48 13.98
C THR A 296 -11.58 22.63 15.24
N ALA A 297 -10.58 21.75 15.28
CA ALA A 297 -10.24 20.95 16.46
C ALA A 297 -9.14 21.59 17.33
N LEU A 298 -8.63 22.78 16.96
CA LEU A 298 -7.55 23.45 17.66
C LEU A 298 -7.96 23.79 19.09
N LYS A 299 -7.20 23.28 20.06
CA LYS A 299 -7.38 23.53 21.50
C LYS A 299 -6.38 24.55 22.02
N GLN A 300 -5.17 24.58 21.45
CA GLN A 300 -4.11 25.45 21.91
C GLN A 300 -3.33 26.08 20.74
N LEU A 301 -3.18 27.41 20.79
CA LEU A 301 -2.28 28.16 19.93
C LEU A 301 -1.28 28.92 20.80
N ASN A 302 -0.01 28.53 20.75
CA ASN A 302 1.07 29.29 21.38
C ASN A 302 1.78 30.11 20.30
N ASN A 303 1.82 31.43 20.45
CA ASN A 303 2.51 32.30 19.52
C ASN A 303 3.20 33.47 20.26
N LYS A 304 3.98 34.26 19.51
CA LYS A 304 4.49 35.57 19.94
C LYS A 304 4.06 36.66 18.96
N LEU A 305 2.88 36.49 18.36
CA LEU A 305 2.42 37.32 17.26
C LEU A 305 1.71 38.56 17.79
N ASP A 306 2.05 39.71 17.21
CA ASP A 306 1.37 40.99 17.43
C ASP A 306 0.21 41.16 16.41
N GLY A 307 -0.78 42.00 16.72
CA GLY A 307 -1.88 42.35 15.80
C GLY A 307 -3.28 41.86 16.22
N ASP A 308 -4.26 42.06 15.35
CA ASP A 308 -5.66 41.74 15.64
C ASP A 308 -5.93 40.24 15.63
N VAL A 309 -6.78 39.78 16.56
CA VAL A 309 -7.24 38.39 16.56
C VAL A 309 -8.18 38.18 15.37
N PRO A 310 -7.90 37.21 14.47
CA PRO A 310 -8.80 36.90 13.37
C PRO A 310 -10.21 36.62 13.89
N PRO A 311 -11.27 37.25 13.34
CA PRO A 311 -12.65 37.07 13.83
C PRO A 311 -13.09 35.59 13.87
N GLY A 312 -12.51 34.75 13.00
CA GLY A 312 -12.76 33.32 12.97
C GLY A 312 -12.39 32.56 14.25
N LEU A 313 -11.42 33.06 15.03
CA LEU A 313 -11.01 32.46 16.31
C LEU A 313 -11.97 32.80 17.47
N VAL A 314 -12.85 33.79 17.29
CA VAL A 314 -13.81 34.26 18.30
C VAL A 314 -15.24 33.77 17.99
N LYS A 315 -15.40 32.89 17.00
CA LYS A 315 -16.71 32.37 16.58
C LYS A 315 -17.24 31.30 17.55
N PRO A 316 -18.56 31.24 17.79
CA PRO A 316 -19.19 30.13 18.52
C PRO A 316 -18.91 28.81 17.79
N GLY A 317 -18.16 27.90 18.42
CA GLY A 317 -17.85 26.58 17.88
C GLY A 317 -16.37 26.16 17.99
N LEU A 318 -15.43 27.10 17.94
CA LEU A 318 -14.02 26.83 18.31
C LEU A 318 -13.89 26.96 19.84
N LYS A 319 -13.51 25.87 20.51
CA LYS A 319 -13.25 25.86 21.95
C LYS A 319 -11.75 25.83 22.21
N LEU A 320 -11.10 26.98 22.03
CA LEU A 320 -9.71 27.15 22.46
C LEU A 320 -9.66 27.07 23.98
N GLN A 321 -8.92 26.09 24.50
CA GLN A 321 -8.70 25.92 25.94
C GLN A 321 -7.56 26.84 26.42
N TYR A 322 -6.58 27.08 25.56
CA TYR A 322 -5.44 27.94 25.86
C TYR A 322 -5.06 28.79 24.65
N PHE A 323 -5.12 30.11 24.79
CA PHE A 323 -4.72 31.07 23.76
C PHE A 323 -3.78 32.09 24.40
N GLN A 324 -2.49 32.03 24.08
CA GLN A 324 -1.49 32.93 24.66
C GLN A 324 -1.11 34.00 23.64
N LEU A 325 -1.66 35.21 23.83
CA LEU A 325 -1.20 36.43 23.18
C LEU A 325 -0.16 37.12 24.07
N ILE A 326 0.98 37.47 23.49
CA ILE A 326 1.95 38.36 24.13
C ILE A 326 1.81 39.70 23.41
N HIS A 327 1.29 40.70 24.14
CA HIS A 327 0.98 42.08 23.71
C HIS A 327 -0.32 42.31 22.91
N VAL A 328 -1.42 42.42 23.66
CA VAL A 328 -2.64 43.06 23.20
C VAL A 328 -2.64 44.52 23.67
N LYS A 329 -2.14 45.45 22.86
CA LYS A 329 -2.63 46.84 22.98
C LYS A 329 -4.01 46.84 22.29
N GLU A 330 -5.07 46.68 23.09
CA GLU A 330 -6.47 47.05 22.77
C GLU A 330 -7.46 46.02 22.11
N ASN A 331 -7.45 44.72 22.43
CA ASN A 331 -8.60 43.85 22.12
C ASN A 331 -9.63 43.84 23.26
N LYS A 332 -10.78 44.46 23.04
CA LYS A 332 -11.95 44.48 23.96
C LYS A 332 -12.85 43.23 23.87
N ASN A 333 -12.44 42.19 23.15
CA ASN A 333 -13.30 41.07 22.75
C ASN A 333 -12.93 39.69 23.33
N PHE A 334 -12.12 39.60 24.39
CA PHE A 334 -11.80 38.32 25.04
C PHE A 334 -12.32 38.29 26.48
N GLU A 335 -13.36 37.49 26.73
CA GLU A 335 -13.65 36.94 28.05
C GLU A 335 -13.14 35.49 28.09
N MET A 336 -12.20 35.20 28.99
CA MET A 336 -11.76 33.83 29.28
C MET A 336 -12.74 33.22 30.29
N THR A 337 -13.31 32.05 29.97
CA THR A 337 -14.02 31.17 30.92
C THR A 337 -13.20 29.96 31.26
#